data_AF-A0A7C7MXT8-F1
#
_entry.id   AF-A0A7C7MXT8-F1
#
_cell.length_a   1.000
_cell.length_b   1.000
_cell.length_c   1.000
_cell.angle_alpha   90.00
_cell.angle_beta   90.00
_cell.angle_gamma   90.00
#
_symmetry.space_group_name_H-M   'P 1'
#
loop_
_entity.id
_entity.type
_entity.pdbx_description
1 polymer ?
#
loop_
_entity_poly.entity_id
_entity_poly.type
_entity_poly.pdbx_seq_one_letter_code
_entity_poly.pdbx_strand_id
1 'polypeptide(L)' 'MKLIRYSGNPILKPRGDDWESVAVFNPSAVYYDGKIHLHYRAVGEYYPYTSRLGYAVFDKELNLIKRYQN' A
#
# COMPACT_ATOMS: atom_id res chain seq x y z
N MET A 1 -15.69 -3.63 19.46
CA MET A 1 -16.04 -2.71 18.37
C MET A 1 -16.02 -3.47 17.06
N LYS A 2 -17.06 -3.40 16.22
CA LYS A 2 -17.09 -4.02 14.88
C LYS A 2 -16.72 -2.96 13.85
N LEU A 3 -15.66 -3.20 13.07
CA LEU A 3 -15.25 -2.31 11.98
C LEU A 3 -16.12 -2.56 10.74
N ILE A 4 -16.49 -1.48 10.06
CA ILE A 4 -17.18 -1.54 8.76
C ILE A 4 -16.11 -1.48 7.66
N ARG A 5 -16.19 -2.39 6.69
CA ARG A 5 -15.25 -2.39 5.56
C ARG A 5 -15.54 -1.20 4.64
N TYR A 6 -14.49 -0.49 4.25
CA TYR A 6 -14.58 0.51 3.20
C TYR A 6 -15.01 -0.14 1.88
N SER A 7 -15.99 0.46 1.19
CA SER A 7 -16.54 -0.06 -0.06
C SER A 7 -15.55 0.00 -1.22
N GLY A 8 -14.60 0.95 -1.19
CA GLY A 8 -13.55 1.10 -2.21
C GLY A 8 -12.37 0.14 -2.07
N ASN A 9 -12.46 -0.90 -1.22
CA ASN A 9 -11.40 -1.89 -1.12
C ASN A 9 -11.21 -2.70 -2.43
N PRO A 10 -9.96 -3.11 -2.75
CA PRO A 10 -8.73 -2.83 -2.01
C PRO A 10 -8.18 -1.43 -2.30
N ILE A 11 -7.61 -0.77 -1.27
CA ILE A 11 -7.01 0.57 -1.40
C ILE A 11 -5.65 0.58 -2.11
N LEU A 12 -4.99 -0.58 -2.23
CA LEU A 12 -3.79 -0.78 -3.04
C LEU A 12 -3.88 -2.12 -3.78
N LYS A 13 -3.38 -2.13 -5.01
CA LYS A 13 -3.18 -3.33 -5.83
C LYS A 13 -1.73 -3.38 -6.33
N PRO A 14 -1.19 -4.58 -6.62
CA PRO A 14 0.06 -4.71 -7.36
C PRO A 14 -0.01 -3.96 -8.68
N ARG A 15 1.12 -3.47 -9.18
CA ARG A 15 1.20 -2.75 -10.45
C ARG A 15 2.60 -2.87 -11.07
N GLY A 16 2.68 -2.57 -12.36
CA GLY A 16 3.94 -2.63 -13.11
C GLY A 16 4.44 -4.06 -13.30
N ASP A 17 5.72 -4.17 -13.67
CA ASP A 17 6.48 -5.39 -13.91
C ASP A 17 7.74 -5.46 -13.02
N ASP A 18 7.79 -4.62 -11.99
CA ASP A 18 8.94 -4.44 -11.10
C ASP A 18 8.71 -5.07 -9.71
N TRP A 19 9.38 -4.50 -8.71
CA TRP A 19 9.41 -4.95 -7.33
C TRP A 19 8.05 -5.01 -6.59
N GLU A 20 6.99 -4.39 -7.14
CA GLU A 20 5.64 -4.42 -6.57
C GLU A 20 4.59 -5.06 -7.48
N SER A 21 5.03 -5.78 -8.51
CA SER A 21 4.17 -6.34 -9.56
C SER A 21 3.33 -7.54 -9.14
N VAL A 22 3.74 -8.32 -8.13
CA VAL A 22 3.07 -9.58 -7.75
C VAL A 22 2.09 -9.40 -6.60
N ALA A 23 2.51 -8.76 -5.50
CA ALA A 23 1.69 -8.62 -4.30
C ALA A 23 2.00 -7.33 -3.53
N VAL A 24 0.97 -6.69 -2.98
CA VAL A 24 1.09 -5.61 -2.00
C VAL A 24 0.15 -5.87 -0.82
N PHE A 25 0.68 -5.93 0.40
CA PHE A 25 -0.05 -6.42 1.56
C PHE A 25 0.64 -6.05 2.89
N ASN A 26 0.06 -6.48 4.02
CA ASN A 26 0.57 -6.32 5.38
C ASN A 26 1.19 -4.93 5.68
N PRO A 27 0.45 -3.83 5.49
CA PRO A 27 1.00 -2.51 5.69
C PRO A 27 1.09 -2.13 7.17
N SER A 28 1.98 -1.19 7.47
CA SER A 28 1.85 -0.30 8.62
C SER A 28 1.22 1.02 8.19
N ALA A 29 0.57 1.71 9.12
CA ALA A 29 -0.06 3.00 8.88
C ALA A 29 0.29 3.99 9.99
N VAL A 30 0.56 5.24 9.61
CA VAL A 30 0.71 6.37 10.54
C VAL A 30 -0.06 7.58 10.01
N TYR A 31 -0.71 8.31 10.91
CA TYR A 31 -1.35 9.57 10.57
C TYR A 31 -0.45 10.73 10.98
N TYR A 32 -0.04 11.55 10.01
CA TYR A 32 0.89 12.65 10.21
C TYR A 32 0.58 13.77 9.20
N ASP A 33 0.72 15.03 9.62
CA ASP A 33 0.50 16.22 8.76
C ASP A 33 -0.80 16.16 7.91
N GLY A 34 -1.90 15.78 8.56
CA GLY A 34 -3.21 15.74 7.90
C GLY A 34 -3.44 14.54 6.95
N LYS A 35 -2.49 13.61 6.83
CA LYS A 35 -2.49 12.54 5.83
C LYS A 35 -2.28 11.16 6.45
N ILE A 36 -2.72 10.13 5.74
CA ILE A 36 -2.48 8.73 6.09
C ILE A 36 -1.27 8.25 5.29
N HIS A 37 -0.20 7.93 6.01
CA HIS A 37 1.05 7.42 5.45
C HIS A 37 1.08 5.90 5.61
N LEU A 38 1.22 5.19 4.50
CA LEU A 38 1.17 3.74 4.44
C LEU A 38 2.51 3.19 3.96
N HIS A 39 3.18 2.40 4.81
CA HIS A 39 4.32 1.59 4.39
C HIS A 39 3.82 0.16 4.16
N TYR A 40 3.79 -0.27 2.90
CA TYR A 40 3.25 -1.57 2.52
C TYR A 40 4.36 -2.54 2.14
N ARG A 41 4.19 -3.82 2.47
CA ARG A 41 5.05 -4.89 1.97
C ARG A 41 4.70 -5.13 0.50
N ALA A 42 5.72 -5.20 -0.35
CA ALA A 42 5.56 -5.57 -1.74
C ALA A 42 6.52 -6.68 -2.15
N VAL A 43 6.11 -7.45 -3.16
CA VAL A 43 6.88 -8.52 -3.77
C VAL A 43 6.65 -8.45 -5.29
N GLY A 44 7.73 -8.63 -6.08
CA GLY A 44 7.70 -8.64 -7.54
C GLY A 44 8.03 -10.02 -8.14
N GLU A 45 8.36 -11.00 -7.29
CA GLU A 45 8.83 -12.31 -7.71
C GLU A 45 8.36 -13.43 -6.75
N TYR A 46 8.05 -14.61 -7.28
CA TYR A 46 7.62 -15.74 -6.44
C TYR A 46 8.77 -16.40 -5.66
N TYR A 47 9.96 -16.47 -6.27
CA TYR A 47 11.18 -16.98 -5.64
C TYR A 47 12.33 -16.03 -6.01
N PRO A 48 13.13 -15.52 -5.06
CA PRO A 48 13.19 -15.91 -3.64
C PRO A 48 12.19 -15.20 -2.71
N TYR A 49 11.15 -14.53 -3.24
CA TYR A 49 10.13 -13.82 -2.47
C TYR A 49 10.68 -12.61 -1.67
N THR A 50 11.54 -11.82 -2.32
CA THR A 50 12.13 -10.63 -1.69
C THR A 50 11.04 -9.62 -1.32
N SER A 51 10.95 -9.30 -0.03
CA SER A 51 10.00 -8.32 0.46
C SER A 51 10.64 -6.95 0.52
N ARG A 52 9.96 -5.95 -0.05
CA ARG A 52 10.40 -4.55 -0.07
C ARG A 52 9.31 -3.67 0.54
N LEU A 53 9.73 -2.52 1.08
CA LEU A 53 8.80 -1.55 1.65
C LEU A 53 8.47 -0.48 0.61
N GLY A 54 7.21 -0.48 0.18
CA GLY A 54 6.63 0.60 -0.59
C GLY A 54 6.05 1.69 0.30
N TYR A 55 5.85 2.87 -0.28
CA TYR A 55 5.32 4.03 0.44
C TYR A 55 4.21 4.72 -0.36
N ALA A 56 3.05 4.84 0.27
CA ALA A 56 1.89 5.52 -0.25
C ALA A 56 1.32 6.52 0.77
N VAL A 57 0.69 7.58 0.26
CA VAL A 57 0.06 8.63 1.05
C VAL A 57 -1.38 8.76 0.56
N PHE A 58 -2.31 8.78 1.51
CA PHE A 58 -3.74 8.96 1.28
C PHE A 58 -4.28 10.17 2.06
N ASP A 59 -5.38 10.74 1.59
CA ASP A 59 -6.20 11.63 2.42
C ASP A 59 -7.07 10.83 3.41
N LYS A 60 -7.93 11.52 4.17
CA LYS A 60 -8.81 10.89 5.17
C LYS A 60 -9.93 10.06 4.54
N GLU A 61 -10.27 10.38 3.30
CA GLU A 61 -11.28 9.73 2.48
C GLU A 61 -10.73 8.49 1.75
N LEU A 62 -9.45 8.17 1.97
CA LEU A 62 -8.70 7.06 1.36
C LEU A 62 -8.45 7.24 -0.14
N ASN A 63 -8.45 8.48 -0.65
CA ASN A 63 -7.97 8.76 -2.00
C ASN A 63 -6.44 8.76 -2.00
N LEU A 64 -5.84 8.12 -3.01
CA LEU A 64 -4.40 8.05 -3.16
C LEU A 64 -3.83 9.41 -3.61
N ILE A 65 -3.05 10.04 -2.74
CA ILE A 65 -2.33 11.30 -3.03
C ILE A 65 -1.01 10.99 -3.72
N LYS A 66 -0.27 10.00 -3.23
CA LYS A 66 1.06 9.66 -3.73
C LYS A 66 1.39 8.19 -3.52
N ARG A 67 2.04 7.56 -4.50
CA ARG A 67 2.66 6.22 -4.36
C ARG A 67 3.99 6.23 -5.09
N TYR A 68 5.09 6.15 -4.33
CA TYR A 68 6.43 6.29 -4.89
C TYR A 68 6.78 5.08 -5.77
N GLN A 69 7.46 5.36 -6.88
CA GLN A 69 8.18 4.41 -7.72
C GLN A 69 9.61 4.94 -7.87
N ASN A 70 10.56 4.01 -7.99
CA ASN A 70 11.95 4.33 -8.28
C ASN A 70 12.11 4.72 -9.75
#